data_AF-A0ABD5SHJ9-F1
#
_entry.id   AF-A0ABD5SHJ9-F1
#
_cell.length_a   1.000
_cell.length_b   1.000
_cell.length_c   1.000
_cell.angle_alpha   90.00
_cell.angle_beta   90.00
_cell.angle_gamma   90.00
#
_symmetry.space_group_name_H-M   'P 1'
#
loop_
_entity.id
_entity.type
_entity.pdbx_description
1 polymer ?
#
loop_
_entity_poly.entity_id
_entity_poly.type
_entity_poly.pdbx_seq_one_letter_code
_entity_poly.pdbx_strand_id
1 'polypeptide(L)'
;MSAPEDVDPVTLEVLRHAFEGVAEEMGATLIRGAYSPNVTERQDCSTALFDIDGRMVAQAEHIPVHLGAMPEAVAAVRDRDPVPGDVFVLNDPFTGGTHLPDVTLVSPLARNGDVLGYAVSRAHHADVGGATPGSMPAGAREIYEEGLRIPPTRLVAGGERREDVFDLLFANARNP
;
A
#
# COMPACT_ATOMS: atom_id res chain seq x y z
N MET A 1 7.04 -6.80 -37.45
CA MET A 1 7.25 -6.50 -36.01
C MET A 1 8.08 -7.62 -35.46
N SER A 2 9.32 -7.34 -35.05
CA SER A 2 10.16 -8.34 -34.37
C SER A 2 9.46 -8.77 -33.09
N ALA A 3 9.43 -10.07 -32.81
CA ALA A 3 9.11 -10.57 -31.48
C ALA A 3 10.03 -9.88 -30.45
N PRO A 4 9.61 -9.72 -29.19
CA PRO A 4 10.54 -9.28 -28.15
C PRO A 4 11.73 -10.23 -28.15
N GLU A 5 12.95 -9.72 -27.96
CA GLU A 5 14.10 -10.59 -27.67
C GLU A 5 13.71 -11.39 -26.42
N ASP A 6 13.46 -12.70 -26.60
CA ASP A 6 12.96 -13.56 -25.54
C ASP A 6 13.95 -13.53 -24.37
N VAL A 7 13.48 -13.09 -23.20
CA VAL A 7 14.24 -13.17 -21.95
C VAL A 7 14.56 -14.65 -21.72
N ASP A 8 15.84 -15.00 -21.67
CA ASP A 8 16.22 -16.39 -21.51
C ASP A 8 15.74 -16.94 -20.14
N PRO A 9 15.47 -18.25 -20.03
CA PRO A 9 14.92 -18.81 -18.79
C PRO A 9 15.79 -18.57 -17.55
N VAL A 10 17.12 -18.52 -17.69
CA VAL A 10 18.01 -18.27 -16.55
C VAL A 10 17.85 -16.82 -16.09
N THR A 11 17.85 -15.88 -17.02
CA THR A 11 17.62 -14.46 -16.70
C THR A 11 16.23 -14.24 -16.10
N LEU A 12 15.19 -14.88 -16.64
CA LEU A 12 13.83 -14.79 -16.09
C LEU A 12 13.80 -15.26 -14.63
N GLU A 13 14.41 -16.40 -14.32
CA GLU A 13 14.46 -16.93 -12.96
C GLU A 13 15.26 -16.01 -12.02
N VAL A 14 16.39 -15.46 -12.48
CA VAL A 14 17.18 -14.49 -11.69
C VAL A 14 16.34 -13.24 -11.38
N LEU A 15 15.62 -12.71 -12.37
CA LEU A 15 14.76 -11.54 -12.19
C LEU A 15 13.58 -11.85 -11.25
N ARG A 16 12.92 -13.01 -11.40
CA ARG A 16 11.81 -13.41 -10.52
C ARG A 16 12.26 -13.41 -9.05
N HIS A 17 13.33 -14.14 -8.72
CA HIS A 17 13.82 -14.20 -7.35
C HIS A 17 14.34 -12.86 -6.84
N ALA A 18 14.90 -12.01 -7.72
CA ALA A 18 15.30 -10.66 -7.33
C ALA A 18 14.08 -9.80 -6.94
N PHE A 19 12.99 -9.83 -7.71
CA PHE A 19 11.77 -9.09 -7.38
C PHE A 19 11.06 -9.64 -6.14
N GLU A 20 10.99 -10.97 -5.99
CA GLU A 20 10.48 -11.63 -4.79
C GLU A 20 11.30 -11.23 -3.56
N GLY A 21 12.63 -11.28 -3.64
CA GLY A 21 13.52 -10.87 -2.56
C GLY A 21 13.34 -9.40 -2.15
N VAL A 22 13.13 -8.49 -3.11
CA VAL A 22 12.82 -7.09 -2.81
C VAL A 22 11.49 -6.97 -2.06
N ALA A 23 10.44 -7.68 -2.50
CA ALA A 23 9.15 -7.65 -1.83
C ALA A 23 9.24 -8.22 -0.39
N GLU A 24 10.02 -9.29 -0.18
CA GLU A 24 10.30 -9.87 1.14
C GLU A 24 11.06 -8.90 2.05
N GLU A 25 12.10 -8.23 1.54
CA GLU A 25 12.84 -7.22 2.30
C GLU A 25 11.97 -6.02 2.67
N MET A 26 11.06 -5.59 1.79
CA MET A 26 10.06 -4.56 2.10
C MET A 26 9.19 -5.00 3.28
N GLY A 27 8.65 -6.23 3.24
CA GLY A 27 7.81 -6.79 4.30
C GLY A 27 8.55 -6.91 5.63
N ALA A 28 9.76 -7.47 5.61
CA ALA A 28 10.60 -7.59 6.79
C ALA A 28 11.00 -6.23 7.38
N THR A 29 11.19 -5.21 6.54
CA THR A 29 11.45 -3.84 6.99
C THR A 29 10.23 -3.23 7.64
N LEU A 30 9.04 -3.41 7.06
CA LEU A 30 7.76 -2.97 7.63
C LEU A 30 7.52 -3.60 9.01
N ILE A 31 7.70 -4.92 9.14
CA ILE A 31 7.52 -5.65 10.40
C ILE A 31 8.50 -5.14 11.47
N ARG A 32 9.78 -4.95 11.12
CA ARG A 32 10.80 -4.49 12.08
C ARG A 32 10.65 -3.02 12.49
N GLY A 33 10.12 -2.19 11.61
CA GLY A 33 9.89 -0.76 11.86
C GLY A 33 8.57 -0.43 12.54
N ALA A 34 7.65 -1.40 12.64
CA ALA A 34 6.34 -1.18 13.21
C ALA A 34 6.34 -1.16 14.74
N TYR A 35 5.39 -0.42 15.31
CA TYR A 35 5.10 -0.41 16.76
C TYR A 35 3.89 -1.26 17.13
N SER A 36 2.99 -1.54 16.18
CA SER A 36 1.73 -2.24 16.42
C SER A 36 1.94 -3.76 16.50
N PRO A 37 1.44 -4.44 17.55
CA PRO A 37 1.44 -5.91 17.62
C PRO A 37 0.72 -6.59 16.45
N ASN A 38 -0.24 -5.91 15.81
CA ASN A 38 -0.88 -6.43 14.59
C ASN A 38 0.15 -6.63 13.47
N VAL A 39 1.19 -5.79 13.41
CA VAL A 39 2.22 -5.88 12.37
C VAL A 39 3.43 -6.68 12.88
N THR A 40 3.90 -6.41 14.10
CA THR A 40 5.13 -7.05 14.61
C THR A 40 4.96 -8.53 14.97
N GLU A 41 3.80 -8.92 15.50
CA GLU A 41 3.55 -10.29 15.97
C GLU A 41 2.59 -11.06 15.06
N ARG A 42 1.49 -10.42 14.64
CA ARG A 42 0.50 -11.07 13.75
C ARG A 42 0.87 -11.00 12.28
N GLN A 43 1.82 -10.14 11.90
CA GLN A 43 2.23 -9.91 10.52
C GLN A 43 1.04 -9.59 9.61
N ASP A 44 0.08 -8.81 10.13
CA ASP A 44 -1.10 -8.35 9.41
C ASP A 44 -0.74 -7.18 8.49
N CYS A 45 0.08 -7.49 7.50
CA CYS A 45 0.61 -6.60 6.51
C CYS A 45 1.01 -7.36 5.24
N SER A 46 1.10 -6.65 4.12
CA SER A 46 1.62 -7.22 2.88
C SER A 46 2.34 -6.15 2.08
N THR A 47 3.31 -6.57 1.28
CA THR A 47 4.09 -5.71 0.39
C THR A 47 4.11 -6.30 -1.00
N ALA A 48 4.09 -5.44 -2.02
CA ALA A 48 4.09 -5.87 -3.40
C ALA A 48 4.73 -4.85 -4.33
N LEU A 49 5.24 -5.36 -5.44
CA LEU A 49 5.77 -4.62 -6.57
C LEU A 49 4.81 -4.74 -7.74
N PHE A 50 4.57 -3.63 -8.43
CA PHE A 50 3.71 -3.55 -9.59
C PHE A 50 4.46 -2.95 -10.77
N ASP A 51 4.12 -3.38 -11.99
CA ASP A 51 4.60 -2.74 -13.22
C ASP A 51 3.88 -1.41 -13.50
N ILE A 52 4.29 -0.71 -14.56
CA ILE A 52 3.70 0.58 -14.97
C ILE A 52 2.21 0.49 -15.34
N ASP A 53 1.76 -0.69 -15.79
CA ASP A 53 0.36 -0.97 -16.13
C ASP A 53 -0.49 -1.27 -14.88
N GLY A 54 0.13 -1.38 -13.70
CA GLY A 54 -0.55 -1.73 -12.46
C GLY A 54 -0.78 -3.23 -12.28
N ARG A 55 0.00 -4.08 -12.96
CA ARG A 55 -0.01 -5.53 -12.75
C ARG A 55 0.98 -5.91 -11.67
N MET A 56 0.57 -6.80 -10.77
CA MET A 56 1.44 -7.30 -9.70
C MET A 56 2.57 -8.15 -10.29
N VAL A 57 3.82 -7.83 -9.93
CA VAL A 57 5.05 -8.49 -10.40
C VAL A 57 5.59 -9.45 -9.33
N ALA A 58 5.64 -9.00 -8.08
CA ALA A 58 6.11 -9.78 -6.95
C ALA A 58 5.46 -9.29 -5.66
N GLN A 59 5.42 -10.15 -4.64
CA GLN A 59 4.71 -9.86 -3.41
C GLN A 59 5.27 -10.69 -2.25
N ALA A 60 5.26 -10.13 -1.04
CA ALA A 60 5.54 -10.85 0.19
C ALA A 60 4.24 -10.95 0.98
N GLU A 61 3.67 -12.16 0.97
CA GLU A 61 2.34 -12.42 1.48
C GLU A 61 2.37 -12.90 2.91
N HIS A 62 1.53 -12.27 3.73
CA HIS A 62 1.04 -12.87 4.96
C HIS A 62 -0.48 -13.04 4.96
N ILE A 63 -1.21 -12.30 4.10
CA ILE A 63 -2.68 -12.18 4.13
C ILE A 63 -3.28 -12.13 2.69
N PRO A 64 -3.96 -13.18 2.21
CA PRO A 64 -4.46 -13.26 0.83
C PRO A 64 -5.45 -12.20 0.39
N VAL A 65 -6.27 -11.68 1.31
CA VAL A 65 -7.24 -10.65 0.96
C VAL A 65 -6.56 -9.33 0.54
N HIS A 66 -5.35 -9.05 1.05
CA HIS A 66 -4.59 -7.86 0.64
C HIS A 66 -4.26 -7.89 -0.85
N LEU A 67 -3.85 -9.04 -1.38
CA LEU A 67 -3.41 -9.16 -2.76
C LEU A 67 -4.53 -8.97 -3.78
N GLY A 68 -5.75 -9.35 -3.43
CA GLY A 68 -6.91 -9.14 -4.29
C GLY A 68 -7.26 -7.66 -4.47
N ALA A 69 -6.99 -6.83 -3.46
CA ALA A 69 -7.41 -5.42 -3.44
C ALA A 69 -6.29 -4.42 -3.82
N MET A 70 -5.02 -4.78 -3.64
CA MET A 70 -3.89 -3.91 -4.02
C MET A 70 -3.87 -3.47 -5.51
N PRO A 71 -4.24 -4.31 -6.50
CA PRO A 71 -4.32 -3.86 -7.89
C PRO A 71 -5.28 -2.68 -8.09
N GLU A 72 -6.44 -2.71 -7.43
CA GLU A 72 -7.42 -1.61 -7.46
C GLU A 72 -6.87 -0.35 -6.76
N ALA A 73 -6.12 -0.52 -5.66
CA ALA A 73 -5.47 0.60 -4.99
C ALA A 73 -4.41 1.27 -5.89
N VAL A 74 -3.63 0.47 -6.62
CA VAL A 74 -2.66 0.97 -7.60
C VAL A 74 -3.36 1.65 -8.76
N ALA A 75 -4.45 1.09 -9.29
CA ALA A 75 -5.25 1.72 -10.33
C ALA A 75 -5.80 3.08 -9.89
N ALA A 76 -6.39 3.16 -8.69
CA ALA A 76 -6.94 4.40 -8.14
C ALA A 76 -5.87 5.48 -7.90
N VAL A 77 -4.62 5.10 -7.61
CA VAL A 77 -3.49 6.02 -7.50
C VAL A 77 -2.95 6.42 -8.87
N ARG A 78 -2.90 5.51 -9.85
CA ARG A 78 -2.50 5.82 -11.23
C ARG A 78 -3.39 6.89 -11.86
N ASP A 79 -4.69 6.88 -11.58
CA ASP A 79 -5.64 7.92 -12.01
C ASP A 79 -5.36 9.31 -11.41
N ARG A 80 -4.40 9.43 -10.49
CA ARG A 80 -3.93 10.70 -9.90
C ARG A 80 -2.61 11.21 -10.47
N ASP A 81 -2.10 10.57 -11.52
CA ASP A 81 -0.84 10.90 -12.20
C ASP A 81 0.34 11.06 -11.22
N PRO A 82 0.71 10.00 -10.48
CA PRO A 82 1.77 10.05 -9.48
C PRO A 82 3.12 10.32 -10.14
N VAL A 83 3.90 11.23 -9.56
CA VAL A 83 5.26 11.57 -10.06
C VAL A 83 6.34 11.04 -9.12
N PRO A 84 7.60 10.87 -9.59
CA PRO A 84 8.69 10.43 -8.73
C PRO A 84 8.81 11.25 -7.44
N GLY A 85 8.92 10.56 -6.30
CA GLY A 85 8.97 11.17 -4.97
C GLY A 85 7.60 11.36 -4.30
N ASP A 86 6.49 11.12 -5.00
CA ASP A 86 5.18 11.09 -4.35
C ASP A 86 5.00 9.82 -3.50
N VAL A 87 4.16 9.90 -2.48
CA VAL A 87 3.61 8.74 -1.76
C VAL A 87 2.13 8.98 -1.55
N PHE A 88 1.29 8.06 -2.00
CA PHE A 88 -0.15 8.11 -1.81
C PHE A 88 -0.58 7.18 -0.68
N VAL A 89 -1.61 7.58 0.06
CA VAL A 89 -2.26 6.80 1.11
C VAL A 89 -3.74 6.61 0.78
N LEU A 90 -4.27 5.43 1.10
CA LEU A 90 -5.70 5.11 0.99
C LEU A 90 -6.10 3.94 1.88
N ASN A 91 -7.38 3.91 2.27
CA ASN A 91 -8.05 2.75 2.87
C ASN A 91 -9.50 2.60 2.39
N ASP A 92 -9.98 3.51 1.53
CA ASP A 92 -11.37 3.53 1.08
C ASP A 92 -11.74 2.22 0.35
N PRO A 93 -12.69 1.42 0.89
CA PRO A 93 -13.09 0.15 0.29
C PRO A 93 -13.67 0.28 -1.12
N PHE A 94 -14.15 1.48 -1.48
CA PHE A 94 -14.69 1.75 -2.81
C PHE A 94 -13.62 2.09 -3.84
N THR A 95 -12.36 2.25 -3.42
CA THR A 95 -11.22 2.56 -4.30
C THR A 95 -9.97 1.74 -3.95
N GLY A 96 -10.14 0.44 -3.70
CA GLY A 96 -9.03 -0.50 -3.51
C GLY A 96 -8.62 -0.78 -2.06
N GLY A 97 -9.30 -0.20 -1.07
CA GLY A 97 -9.24 -0.67 0.32
C GLY A 97 -9.95 -2.02 0.50
N THR A 98 -9.56 -2.78 1.51
CA THR A 98 -10.26 -4.01 1.95
C THR A 98 -11.31 -3.68 3.00
N HIS A 99 -10.90 -2.91 4.00
CA HIS A 99 -11.69 -2.30 5.05
C HIS A 99 -10.87 -1.14 5.62
N LEU A 100 -11.49 -0.25 6.41
CA LEU A 100 -10.82 0.99 6.86
C LEU A 100 -9.51 0.78 7.65
N PRO A 101 -9.37 -0.27 8.48
CA PRO A 101 -8.12 -0.53 9.19
C PRO A 101 -6.92 -0.83 8.30
N ASP A 102 -7.13 -1.33 7.07
CA ASP A 102 -6.04 -1.65 6.16
C ASP A 102 -5.63 -0.41 5.38
N VAL A 103 -4.60 0.27 5.89
CA VAL A 103 -4.05 1.45 5.25
C VAL A 103 -2.99 1.02 4.24
N THR A 104 -3.14 1.50 3.00
CA THR A 104 -2.26 1.20 1.89
C THR A 104 -1.45 2.43 1.53
N LEU A 105 -0.15 2.26 1.34
CA LEU A 105 0.74 3.23 0.73
C LEU A 105 1.14 2.76 -0.68
N VAL A 106 1.12 3.68 -1.64
CA VAL A 106 1.55 3.44 -3.02
C VAL A 106 2.58 4.49 -3.41
N SER A 107 3.77 4.04 -3.79
CA SER A 107 4.90 4.88 -4.16
C SER A 107 5.36 4.55 -5.59
N PRO A 108 5.49 5.53 -6.50
CA PRO A 108 6.04 5.29 -7.82
C PRO A 108 7.53 4.97 -7.73
N LEU A 109 7.92 3.88 -8.39
CA LEU A 109 9.31 3.49 -8.62
C LEU A 109 9.77 4.15 -9.91
N ALA A 110 10.80 4.97 -9.83
CA ALA A 110 11.25 5.77 -10.97
C ALA A 110 12.74 5.68 -11.22
N ARG A 111 13.13 5.83 -12.48
CA ARG A 111 14.53 5.94 -12.91
C ARG A 111 14.65 7.04 -13.94
N ASN A 112 15.60 7.96 -13.73
CA ASN A 112 15.83 9.11 -14.62
C ASN A 112 14.59 10.02 -14.84
N GLY A 113 13.66 10.04 -13.89
CA GLY A 113 12.41 10.82 -13.99
C GLY A 113 11.21 10.05 -14.54
N ASP A 114 11.42 8.86 -15.11
CA ASP A 114 10.33 8.03 -15.65
C ASP A 114 9.85 7.02 -14.60
N VAL A 115 8.54 6.96 -14.38
CA VAL A 115 7.90 5.95 -13.53
C VAL A 115 7.92 4.61 -14.27
N LEU A 116 8.45 3.58 -13.62
CA LEU A 116 8.60 2.22 -14.14
C LEU A 116 7.61 1.23 -13.51
N GLY A 117 7.01 1.60 -12.38
CA GLY A 117 6.13 0.74 -11.61
C GLY A 117 5.84 1.33 -10.24
N TYR A 118 5.33 0.52 -9.33
CA TYR A 118 4.89 0.96 -8.01
C TYR A 118 5.33 -0.02 -6.93
N ALA A 119 5.79 0.51 -5.80
CA ALA A 119 5.94 -0.22 -4.56
C ALA A 119 4.72 0.05 -3.68
N VAL A 120 4.16 -1.03 -3.13
CA VAL A 120 2.94 -0.98 -2.32
C VAL A 120 3.22 -1.65 -0.98
N SER A 121 2.78 -0.99 0.09
CA SER A 121 2.72 -1.57 1.42
C SER A 121 1.33 -1.39 2.00
N ARG A 122 0.81 -2.43 2.65
CA ARG A 122 -0.45 -2.38 3.38
C ARG A 122 -0.21 -2.92 4.78
N ALA A 123 -0.76 -2.25 5.78
CA ALA A 123 -0.71 -2.70 7.16
C ALA A 123 -2.05 -2.45 7.85
N HIS A 124 -2.42 -3.37 8.73
CA HIS A 124 -3.62 -3.25 9.52
C HIS A 124 -3.36 -2.36 10.75
N HIS A 125 -4.03 -1.22 10.81
CA HIS A 125 -4.00 -0.31 11.95
C HIS A 125 -5.00 -0.75 13.02
N ALA A 126 -4.61 -0.65 14.29
CA ALA A 126 -5.45 -1.11 15.39
C ALA A 126 -6.67 -0.20 15.63
N ASP A 127 -6.60 1.05 15.20
CA ASP A 127 -7.65 2.05 15.32
C ASP A 127 -7.52 3.06 14.17
N VAL A 128 -8.66 3.46 13.60
CA VAL A 128 -8.75 4.48 12.53
C VAL A 128 -9.85 5.50 12.83
N GLY A 129 -10.19 5.72 14.12
CA GLY A 129 -11.14 6.76 14.52
C GLY A 129 -12.63 6.40 14.43
N GLY A 130 -12.98 5.11 14.40
CA GLY A 130 -14.38 4.65 14.38
C GLY A 130 -15.17 4.96 15.66
N ALA A 131 -16.46 4.63 15.70
CA ALA A 131 -17.38 4.96 16.80
C ALA A 131 -16.97 4.34 18.15
N THR A 132 -16.23 3.23 18.15
CA THR A 132 -15.66 2.61 19.34
C THR A 132 -14.14 2.46 19.20
N PRO A 133 -13.37 2.46 20.30
CA PRO A 133 -11.95 2.12 20.25
C PRO A 133 -11.71 0.75 19.60
N GLY A 134 -10.75 0.70 18.68
CA GLY A 134 -10.43 -0.51 17.92
C GLY A 134 -10.75 -0.38 16.44
N SER A 135 -10.46 -1.43 15.69
CA SER A 135 -10.46 -1.41 14.23
C SER A 135 -11.83 -1.64 13.58
N MET A 136 -12.73 -2.37 14.25
CA MET A 136 -14.02 -2.79 13.69
C MET A 136 -15.15 -2.66 14.73
N PRO A 137 -15.89 -1.54 14.74
CA PRO A 137 -17.01 -1.34 15.66
C PRO A 137 -18.16 -2.29 15.32
N ALA A 138 -18.39 -3.32 16.15
CA ALA A 138 -19.39 -4.37 15.90
C ALA A 138 -20.85 -3.86 15.76
N GLY A 139 -21.14 -2.65 16.24
CA GLY A 139 -22.45 -2.02 16.16
C GLY A 139 -22.65 -1.06 14.98
N ALA A 140 -21.62 -0.84 14.16
CA ALA A 140 -21.72 0.06 13.02
C ALA A 140 -22.75 -0.45 12.00
N ARG A 141 -23.55 0.49 11.49
CA ARG A 141 -24.58 0.28 10.47
C ARG A 141 -24.24 1.04 9.19
N GLU A 142 -23.39 2.05 9.30
CA GLU A 142 -22.91 2.85 8.19
C GLU A 142 -21.39 2.99 8.26
N ILE A 143 -20.75 3.10 7.10
CA ILE A 143 -19.28 3.23 7.00
C ILE A 143 -18.72 4.45 7.75
N TYR A 144 -19.53 5.49 7.95
CA TYR A 144 -19.16 6.69 8.70
C TYR A 144 -18.95 6.41 10.20
N GLU A 145 -19.50 5.31 10.70
CA GLU A 145 -19.29 4.85 12.08
C GLU A 145 -18.02 3.98 12.20
N GLU A 146 -17.44 3.51 11.09
CA GLU A 146 -16.30 2.59 11.08
C GLU A 146 -14.96 3.31 11.21
N GLY A 147 -14.90 4.60 10.87
CA GLY A 147 -13.73 5.45 11.07
C GLY A 147 -13.40 6.32 9.88
N LEU A 148 -12.16 6.84 9.87
CA LEU A 148 -11.67 7.72 8.84
C LEU A 148 -11.49 6.95 7.53
N ARG A 149 -12.25 7.38 6.51
CA ARG A 149 -12.11 6.89 5.14
C ARG A 149 -11.21 7.82 4.34
N ILE A 150 -10.12 7.27 3.83
CA ILE A 150 -9.04 7.93 3.13
C ILE A 150 -9.13 7.54 1.65
N PRO A 151 -9.63 8.42 0.77
CA PRO A 151 -9.51 8.21 -0.67
C PRO A 151 -8.04 8.31 -1.10
N PRO A 152 -7.66 7.98 -2.35
CA PRO A 152 -6.29 8.15 -2.84
C PRO A 152 -5.80 9.58 -2.62
N THR A 153 -4.97 9.75 -1.58
CA THR A 153 -4.56 11.06 -1.06
C THR A 153 -3.05 11.12 -1.06
N ARG A 154 -2.49 12.20 -1.61
CA ARG A 154 -1.04 12.39 -1.64
C ARG A 154 -0.53 12.78 -0.25
N LEU A 155 0.21 11.89 0.39
CA LEU A 155 0.80 12.04 1.74
C LEU A 155 2.20 12.67 1.69
N VAL A 156 2.96 12.36 0.63
CA VAL A 156 4.24 12.98 0.31
C VAL A 156 4.16 13.47 -1.13
N ALA A 157 4.58 14.71 -1.37
CA ALA A 157 4.59 15.34 -2.68
C ALA A 157 6.03 15.67 -3.08
N GLY A 158 6.58 14.97 -4.08
CA GLY A 158 7.94 15.20 -4.57
C GLY A 158 9.03 15.08 -3.47
N GLY A 159 8.84 14.17 -2.50
CA GLY A 159 9.75 13.97 -1.37
C GLY A 159 9.41 14.78 -0.11
N GLU A 160 8.50 15.75 -0.20
CA GLU A 160 8.11 16.60 0.93
C GLU A 160 6.81 16.12 1.57
N ARG A 161 6.78 16.00 2.91
CA ARG A 161 5.58 15.58 3.64
C ARG A 161 4.49 16.64 3.56
N ARG A 162 3.26 16.19 3.34
CA ARG A 162 2.06 17.02 3.43
C ARG A 162 1.59 17.11 4.88
N GLU A 163 2.21 17.99 5.66
CA GLU A 163 1.92 18.14 7.09
C GLU A 163 0.44 18.39 7.36
N ASP A 164 -0.26 19.12 6.48
CA ASP A 164 -1.70 19.35 6.56
C ASP A 164 -2.53 18.05 6.48
N VAL A 165 -2.09 17.09 5.66
CA VAL A 165 -2.71 15.77 5.56
C VAL A 165 -2.39 14.93 6.80
N PHE A 166 -1.13 14.94 7.26
CA PHE A 166 -0.74 14.24 8.48
C PHE A 166 -1.53 14.73 9.70
N ASP A 167 -1.65 16.05 9.88
CA ASP A 167 -2.43 16.66 10.96
C ASP A 167 -3.89 16.18 10.94
N LEU A 168 -4.49 16.11 9.75
CA LEU A 168 -5.85 15.60 9.58
C LEU A 168 -5.96 14.12 9.95
N LEU A 169 -5.02 13.28 9.50
CA LEU A 169 -5.03 11.85 9.83
C LEU A 169 -4.85 11.62 11.34
N PHE A 170 -3.86 12.29 11.96
CA PHE A 170 -3.55 12.13 13.38
C PHE A 170 -4.63 12.68 14.30
N ALA A 171 -5.30 13.78 13.91
CA ALA A 171 -6.44 14.31 14.66
C ALA A 171 -7.62 13.32 14.76
N ASN A 172 -7.68 12.32 13.86
CA ASN A 172 -8.73 11.32 13.79
C ASN A 172 -8.27 9.93 14.28
N ALA A 173 -7.06 9.80 14.84
CA ALA A 173 -6.57 8.54 15.41
C ALA A 173 -6.51 8.62 16.94
N ARG A 174 -6.90 7.54 17.62
CA ARG A 174 -6.80 7.50 19.10
C ARG A 174 -5.37 7.38 19.61
N ASN A 175 -4.50 6.76 18.82
CA ASN A 175 -3.08 6.55 19.11
C ASN A 175 -2.24 7.04 17.92
N PRO A 176 -2.00 8.36 17.81
CA PRO A 176 -1.23 8.95 16.71
C PRO A 176 0.27 8.61 16.78
#